data_AF-A0A1Z2TNC4-F1
#
_entry.id   AF-A0A1Z2TNC4-F1
#
_cell.length_a   1.000
_cell.length_b   1.000
_cell.length_c   1.000
_cell.angle_alpha   90.00
_cell.angle_beta   90.00
_cell.angle_gamma   90.00
#
_symmetry.space_group_name_H-M   'P 1'
#
loop_
_entity.id
_entity.type
_entity.pdbx_description
1 polymer ?
#
loop_
_entity_poly.entity_id
_entity_poly.type
_entity_poly.pdbx_seq_one_letter_code
_entity_poly.pdbx_strand_id
1 'polypeptide(L)'
;MNRLLAIAVALLIISASLGYAYHEKGAEVEDAKAGLFAVSNTALYCMTDIYALKIMLENNASEELIRERVGRYTYCALMLREASASLYDITGEEKYWNLHVAATNLMDYFNHARNSEDPREVVAENLEVLMRIKDGISEIYHAWGTGNVTEDMTSNLLNLTQELSW
;
A
#
# COMPACT_ATOMS: atom_id res chain seq x y z
N MET A 1 49.08 -30.40 17.17
CA MET A 1 48.90 -29.40 16.08
C MET A 1 47.79 -29.79 15.11
N ASN A 2 47.78 -30.98 14.51
CA ASN A 2 46.78 -31.36 13.48
C ASN A 2 45.31 -31.30 13.91
N ARG A 3 44.98 -31.60 15.17
CA ARG A 3 43.59 -31.54 15.66
C ARG A 3 43.06 -30.12 15.81
N LEU A 4 43.87 -29.19 16.34
CA LEU A 4 43.48 -27.78 16.47
C LEU A 4 43.33 -27.12 15.09
N LEU A 5 44.22 -27.46 14.17
CA LEU A 5 44.15 -26.97 12.79
C LEU A 5 42.89 -27.48 12.07
N ALA A 6 42.55 -28.77 12.25
CA ALA A 6 41.32 -29.35 11.70
C ALA A 6 40.06 -28.71 12.27
N ILE A 7 40.03 -28.42 13.59
CA ILE A 7 38.91 -27.71 14.24
C ILE A 7 38.79 -26.28 13.69
N ALA A 8 39.91 -25.56 13.52
CA ALA A 8 39.89 -24.21 12.96
C ALA A 8 39.38 -24.19 11.52
N VAL A 9 39.79 -25.15 10.68
CA VAL A 9 39.29 -25.31 9.31
C VAL A 9 37.81 -25.64 9.29
N ALA A 10 37.34 -26.54 10.16
CA ALA A 10 35.92 -26.88 10.25
C ALA A 10 35.07 -25.67 10.66
N LEU A 11 35.53 -24.86 11.62
CA LEU A 11 34.84 -23.63 12.03
C LEU A 11 34.77 -22.58 10.91
N LEU A 12 35.83 -22.45 10.10
CA LEU A 12 35.83 -21.55 8.94
C LEU A 12 34.84 -21.99 7.85
N ILE A 13 34.72 -23.29 7.60
CA ILE A 13 33.73 -23.82 6.64
C ILE A 13 32.31 -23.59 7.16
N ILE A 14 32.07 -23.80 8.45
CA ILE A 14 30.76 -23.54 9.08
C ILE A 14 30.43 -22.05 9.06
N SER A 15 31.37 -21.16 9.39
CA SER A 15 31.13 -19.72 9.36
C SER A 15 30.90 -19.20 7.94
N ALA A 16 31.64 -19.70 6.95
CA ALA A 16 31.46 -19.35 5.55
C ALA A 16 30.10 -19.83 5.01
N SER A 17 29.69 -21.06 5.35
CA SER A 17 28.39 -21.60 4.92
C SER A 17 27.21 -20.88 5.59
N LEU A 18 27.31 -20.59 6.90
CA LEU A 18 26.31 -19.77 7.60
C LEU A 18 26.25 -18.34 7.03
N GLY A 19 27.40 -17.75 6.74
CA GLY A 19 27.47 -16.42 6.11
C GLY A 19 26.85 -16.40 4.72
N TYR A 20 27.09 -17.42 3.91
CA TYR A 20 26.48 -17.56 2.58
C TYR A 20 24.96 -17.71 2.66
N ALA A 21 24.47 -18.65 3.49
CA ALA A 21 23.03 -18.86 3.66
C ALA A 21 22.32 -17.63 4.23
N TYR A 22 22.98 -16.90 5.15
CA TYR A 22 22.46 -15.64 5.68
C TYR A 22 22.40 -14.56 4.60
N HIS A 23 23.42 -14.46 3.74
CA HIS A 23 23.46 -13.49 2.67
C HIS A 23 22.43 -13.78 1.58
N GLU A 24 22.28 -15.04 1.18
CA GLU A 24 21.27 -15.50 0.22
C GLU A 24 19.85 -15.20 0.72
N LYS A 25 19.55 -15.55 1.97
CA LYS A 25 18.26 -15.21 2.59
C LYS A 25 18.06 -13.70 2.73
N GLY A 26 19.13 -12.94 2.99
CA GLY A 26 19.10 -11.49 3.01
C GLY A 26 18.74 -10.90 1.64
N ALA A 27 19.31 -11.44 0.56
CA ALA A 27 19.00 -11.03 -0.80
C ALA A 27 17.54 -11.33 -1.18
N GLU A 28 17.01 -12.50 -0.81
CA GLU A 28 15.60 -12.85 -1.04
C GLU A 28 14.63 -11.89 -0.33
N VAL A 29 14.94 -11.49 0.91
CA VAL A 29 14.13 -10.53 1.66
C VAL A 29 14.14 -9.15 1.02
N GLU A 30 15.31 -8.68 0.56
CA GLU A 30 15.41 -7.39 -0.14
C GLU A 30 14.67 -7.41 -1.49
N ASP A 31 14.76 -8.50 -2.25
CA ASP A 31 14.00 -8.66 -3.50
C ASP A 31 12.49 -8.69 -3.25
N ALA A 32 12.03 -9.41 -2.22
CA ALA A 32 10.62 -9.42 -1.82
C ALA A 32 10.15 -8.02 -1.43
N LYS A 33 10.96 -7.30 -0.63
CA LYS A 33 10.69 -5.91 -0.23
C LYS A 33 10.59 -5.01 -1.46
N ALA A 34 11.52 -5.10 -2.41
CA ALA A 34 11.48 -4.33 -3.65
C ALA A 34 10.20 -4.59 -4.46
N GLY A 35 9.78 -5.86 -4.55
CA GLY A 35 8.50 -6.25 -5.17
C GLY A 35 7.29 -5.61 -4.48
N LEU A 36 7.22 -5.65 -3.15
CA LEU A 36 6.14 -5.05 -2.37
C LEU A 36 6.11 -3.52 -2.49
N PHE A 37 7.28 -2.88 -2.53
CA PHE A 37 7.41 -1.45 -2.80
C PHE A 37 6.87 -1.10 -4.19
N ALA A 38 7.17 -1.90 -5.21
CA ALA A 38 6.67 -1.68 -6.57
C ALA A 38 5.14 -1.83 -6.65
N VAL A 39 4.57 -2.87 -6.03
CA VAL A 39 3.12 -3.08 -5.96
C VAL A 39 2.44 -1.91 -5.25
N SER A 40 2.96 -1.49 -4.10
CA SER A 40 2.43 -0.35 -3.35
C SER A 40 2.47 0.93 -4.18
N ASN A 41 3.58 1.17 -4.88
CA ASN A 41 3.73 2.34 -5.75
C ASN A 41 2.71 2.35 -6.90
N THR A 42 2.49 1.21 -7.56
CA THR A 42 1.47 1.08 -8.62
C THR A 42 0.06 1.28 -8.07
N ALA A 43 -0.23 0.74 -6.89
CA ALA A 43 -1.52 0.89 -6.24
C ALA A 43 -1.81 2.35 -5.85
N LEU A 44 -0.82 3.04 -5.26
CA LEU A 44 -0.89 4.47 -4.95
C LEU A 44 -1.12 5.29 -6.21
N TYR A 45 -0.32 5.08 -7.27
CA TYR A 45 -0.47 5.75 -8.55
C TYR A 45 -1.88 5.60 -9.13
N CYS A 46 -2.43 4.38 -9.14
CA CYS A 46 -3.78 4.12 -9.59
C CYS A 46 -4.84 4.99 -8.88
N MET A 47 -4.65 5.24 -7.58
CA MET A 47 -5.58 6.02 -6.76
C MET A 47 -5.32 7.53 -6.77
N THR A 48 -4.20 8.02 -7.34
CA THR A 48 -4.01 9.47 -7.56
C THR A 48 -5.07 10.07 -8.49
N ASP A 49 -5.71 9.23 -9.32
CA ASP A 49 -6.77 9.61 -10.26
C ASP A 49 -8.17 9.68 -9.61
N ILE A 50 -8.32 9.58 -8.29
CA ILE A 50 -9.63 9.70 -7.60
C ILE A 50 -10.38 11.00 -7.98
N TYR A 51 -9.65 12.06 -8.38
CA TYR A 51 -10.24 13.29 -8.93
C TYR A 51 -11.19 13.04 -10.12
N ALA A 52 -11.00 11.96 -10.88
CA ALA A 52 -11.90 11.57 -11.95
C ALA A 52 -13.36 11.40 -11.49
N LEU A 53 -13.60 10.98 -10.23
CA LEU A 53 -14.96 10.88 -9.68
C LEU A 53 -15.66 12.24 -9.63
N LYS A 54 -14.93 13.31 -9.27
CA LYS A 54 -15.46 14.67 -9.28
C LYS A 54 -15.89 15.07 -10.69
N ILE A 55 -15.01 14.87 -11.68
CA ILE A 55 -15.32 15.17 -13.09
C ILE A 55 -16.54 14.37 -13.56
N MET A 56 -16.62 13.08 -13.22
CA MET A 56 -17.74 12.21 -13.58
C MET A 56 -19.06 12.72 -12.99
N LEU A 57 -19.07 13.12 -11.72
CA LEU A 57 -20.26 13.68 -11.08
C LEU A 57 -20.68 15.02 -11.71
N GLU A 58 -19.72 15.93 -11.94
CA GLU A 58 -19.96 17.24 -12.57
C GLU A 58 -20.53 17.13 -13.99
N ASN A 59 -20.18 16.05 -14.71
CA ASN A 59 -20.65 15.79 -16.07
C ASN A 59 -21.80 14.78 -16.14
N ASN A 60 -22.45 14.49 -14.99
CA ASN A 60 -23.60 13.61 -14.90
C ASN A 60 -23.35 12.21 -15.53
N ALA A 61 -22.19 11.62 -15.26
CA ALA A 61 -21.85 10.28 -15.70
C ALA A 61 -22.91 9.25 -15.28
N SER A 62 -23.02 8.17 -16.06
CA SER A 62 -23.90 7.06 -15.70
C SER A 62 -23.43 6.38 -14.42
N GLU A 63 -24.39 5.82 -13.68
CA GLU A 63 -24.11 4.99 -12.50
C GLU A 63 -23.17 3.83 -12.84
N GLU A 64 -23.34 3.21 -14.02
CA GLU A 64 -22.47 2.13 -14.50
C GLU A 64 -21.01 2.56 -14.64
N LEU A 65 -20.76 3.77 -15.17
CA LEU A 65 -19.41 4.30 -15.31
C LEU A 65 -18.78 4.62 -13.94
N ILE A 66 -19.55 5.19 -13.02
CA ILE A 66 -19.06 5.43 -11.64
C ILE A 66 -18.78 4.10 -10.94
N ARG A 67 -19.64 3.09 -11.12
CA ARG A 67 -19.48 1.73 -10.58
C ARG A 67 -18.20 1.05 -11.07
N GLU A 68 -17.91 1.16 -12.38
CA GLU A 68 -16.66 0.67 -12.97
C GLU A 68 -15.45 1.39 -12.35
N ARG A 69 -15.53 2.71 -12.23
CA ARG A 69 -14.45 3.54 -11.70
C ARG A 69 -14.13 3.23 -10.22
N VAL A 70 -15.13 3.16 -9.35
CA VAL A 70 -14.93 2.77 -7.95
C VAL A 70 -14.50 1.31 -7.82
N GLY A 71 -14.92 0.43 -8.74
CA GLY A 71 -14.43 -0.94 -8.81
C GLY A 71 -12.92 -1.03 -9.07
N ARG A 72 -12.39 -0.18 -9.95
CA ARG A 72 -10.95 -0.04 -10.15
C ARG A 72 -10.23 0.42 -8.88
N TYR A 73 -10.76 1.44 -8.19
CA TYR A 73 -10.14 1.91 -6.94
C TYR A 73 -10.22 0.88 -5.82
N THR A 74 -11.29 0.09 -5.74
CA THR A 74 -11.40 -1.05 -4.82
C THR A 74 -10.23 -2.02 -5.02
N TYR A 75 -9.94 -2.39 -6.27
CA TYR A 75 -8.82 -3.29 -6.58
C TYR A 75 -7.47 -2.67 -6.20
N CYS A 76 -7.26 -1.39 -6.52
CA CYS A 76 -6.01 -0.72 -6.19
C CYS A 76 -5.81 -0.58 -4.67
N ALA A 77 -6.88 -0.28 -3.91
CA ALA A 77 -6.86 -0.27 -2.45
C ALA A 77 -6.54 -1.66 -1.88
N LEU A 78 -7.12 -2.74 -2.42
CA LEU A 78 -6.78 -4.11 -2.03
C LEU A 78 -5.30 -4.42 -2.24
N MET A 79 -4.73 -4.07 -3.40
CA MET A 79 -3.32 -4.29 -3.67
C MET A 79 -2.42 -3.54 -2.69
N LEU A 80 -2.79 -2.29 -2.35
CA LEU A 80 -2.06 -1.51 -1.36
C LEU A 80 -2.17 -2.13 0.03
N ARG A 81 -3.36 -2.61 0.42
CA ARG A 81 -3.62 -3.29 1.69
C ARG A 81 -2.69 -4.49 1.89
N GLU A 82 -2.63 -5.39 0.92
CA GLU A 82 -1.82 -6.61 1.01
C GLU A 82 -0.33 -6.31 1.03
N ALA A 83 0.11 -5.39 0.17
CA ALA A 83 1.52 -5.05 0.07
C ALA A 83 2.03 -4.33 1.32
N SER A 84 1.24 -3.41 1.87
CA SER A 84 1.59 -2.66 3.08
C SER A 84 1.54 -3.53 4.34
N ALA A 85 0.60 -4.48 4.45
CA ALA A 85 0.64 -5.49 5.52
C ALA A 85 1.94 -6.30 5.49
N SER A 86 2.31 -6.79 4.30
CA SER A 86 3.55 -7.56 4.13
C SER A 86 4.80 -6.71 4.43
N LEU A 87 4.80 -5.42 4.08
CA LEU A 87 5.88 -4.50 4.43
C LEU A 87 5.96 -4.27 5.94
N TYR A 88 4.83 -4.19 6.64
CA TYR A 88 4.81 -4.13 8.09
C TYR A 88 5.39 -5.40 8.71
N ASP A 89 4.98 -6.58 8.26
CA ASP A 89 5.48 -7.86 8.77
C ASP A 89 7.00 -8.00 8.61
N ILE A 90 7.58 -7.46 7.53
CA ILE A 90 9.02 -7.50 7.26
C ILE A 90 9.80 -6.46 8.08
N THR A 91 9.25 -5.27 8.26
CA THR A 91 10.01 -4.10 8.76
C THR A 91 9.65 -3.67 10.18
N GLY A 92 8.42 -3.95 10.62
CA GLY A 92 7.83 -3.43 11.84
C GLY A 92 7.55 -1.93 11.83
N GLU A 93 7.68 -1.24 10.68
CA GLU A 93 7.49 0.22 10.62
C GLU A 93 5.99 0.58 10.56
N GLU A 94 5.50 1.32 11.57
CA GLU A 94 4.09 1.72 11.73
C GLU A 94 3.51 2.45 10.51
N LYS A 95 4.33 3.17 9.73
CA LYS A 95 3.89 3.82 8.49
C LYS A 95 3.24 2.84 7.50
N TYR A 96 3.70 1.58 7.44
CA TYR A 96 3.07 0.58 6.59
C TYR A 96 1.79 0.02 7.20
N TRP A 97 1.71 -0.09 8.52
CA TRP A 97 0.48 -0.47 9.19
C TRP A 97 -0.61 0.58 9.00
N ASN A 98 -0.29 1.86 9.19
CA ASN A 98 -1.22 2.96 8.92
C ASN A 98 -1.72 2.94 7.48
N LEU A 99 -0.83 2.67 6.52
CA LEU A 99 -1.20 2.55 5.11
C LEU A 99 -2.08 1.32 4.83
N HIS A 100 -1.83 0.20 5.49
CA HIS A 100 -2.66 -1.00 5.43
C HIS A 100 -4.09 -0.72 5.91
N VAL A 101 -4.24 -0.04 7.05
CA VAL A 101 -5.56 0.29 7.61
C VAL A 101 -6.28 1.31 6.72
N ALA A 102 -5.57 2.36 6.26
CA ALA A 102 -6.14 3.35 5.35
C ALA A 102 -6.61 2.70 4.03
N ALA A 103 -5.82 1.79 3.46
CA ALA A 103 -6.17 1.04 2.26
C ALA A 103 -7.37 0.10 2.50
N THR A 104 -7.49 -0.48 3.69
CA THR A 104 -8.66 -1.30 4.07
C THR A 104 -9.93 -0.46 4.09
N ASN A 105 -9.91 0.70 4.74
CA ASN A 105 -11.04 1.63 4.77
C ASN A 105 -11.46 2.06 3.36
N LEU A 106 -10.50 2.40 2.49
CA LEU A 106 -10.77 2.76 1.10
C LEU A 106 -11.35 1.59 0.30
N MET A 107 -10.81 0.39 0.47
CA MET A 107 -11.30 -0.81 -0.19
C MET A 107 -12.76 -1.06 0.22
N ASP A 108 -13.07 -0.99 1.51
CA ASP A 108 -14.42 -1.22 2.03
C ASP A 108 -15.39 -0.15 1.52
N TYR A 109 -15.00 1.14 1.59
CA TYR A 109 -15.80 2.25 1.06
C TYR A 109 -16.09 2.09 -0.45
N PHE A 110 -15.05 1.88 -1.27
CA PHE A 110 -15.25 1.76 -2.72
C PHE A 110 -16.03 0.49 -3.08
N ASN A 111 -15.88 -0.59 -2.32
CA ASN A 111 -16.68 -1.79 -2.49
C ASN A 111 -18.14 -1.57 -2.10
N HIS A 112 -18.41 -0.79 -1.04
CA HIS A 112 -19.77 -0.37 -0.68
C HIS A 112 -20.38 0.48 -1.81
N ALA A 113 -19.70 1.54 -2.24
CA ALA A 113 -20.14 2.37 -3.36
C ALA A 113 -20.40 1.54 -4.63
N ARG A 114 -19.49 0.61 -4.96
CA ARG A 114 -19.62 -0.31 -6.10
C ARG A 114 -20.88 -1.17 -6.03
N ASN A 115 -21.37 -1.52 -4.84
CA ASN A 115 -22.50 -2.43 -4.67
C ASN A 115 -23.81 -1.70 -4.29
N SER A 116 -23.78 -0.38 -4.09
CA SER A 116 -24.97 0.46 -3.83
C SER A 116 -25.93 0.46 -5.02
N GLU A 117 -27.23 0.67 -4.77
CA GLU A 117 -28.21 0.92 -5.82
C GLU A 117 -27.83 2.20 -6.59
N ASP A 118 -27.54 3.30 -5.89
CA ASP A 118 -27.01 4.53 -6.46
C ASP A 118 -25.54 4.76 -6.01
N PRO A 119 -24.54 4.37 -6.83
CA PRO A 119 -23.13 4.61 -6.53
C PRO A 119 -22.76 6.09 -6.64
N ARG A 120 -23.58 6.91 -7.30
CA ARG A 120 -23.31 8.34 -7.47
C ARG A 120 -23.59 9.09 -6.19
N GLU A 121 -24.70 8.78 -5.53
CA GLU A 121 -25.10 9.38 -4.25
C GLU A 121 -24.01 9.14 -3.20
N VAL A 122 -23.60 7.89 -3.00
CA VAL A 122 -22.52 7.52 -2.06
C VAL A 122 -21.23 8.31 -2.30
N VAL A 123 -20.82 8.40 -3.58
CA VAL A 123 -19.60 9.15 -3.96
C VAL A 123 -19.78 10.66 -3.80
N ALA A 124 -20.97 11.18 -4.08
CA ALA A 124 -21.26 12.61 -3.95
C ALA A 124 -21.25 13.06 -2.48
N GLU A 125 -21.81 12.26 -1.57
CA GLU A 125 -21.84 12.55 -0.14
C GLU A 125 -20.43 12.66 0.47
N ASN A 126 -19.50 11.84 -0.01
CA ASN A 126 -18.12 11.80 0.48
C ASN A 126 -17.12 12.59 -0.39
N LEU A 127 -17.59 13.35 -1.38
CA LEU A 127 -16.72 13.91 -2.41
C LEU A 127 -15.61 14.81 -1.85
N GLU A 128 -15.92 15.64 -0.85
CA GLU A 128 -14.93 16.52 -0.21
C GLU A 128 -13.83 15.73 0.51
N VAL A 129 -14.21 14.68 1.25
CA VAL A 129 -13.27 13.78 1.93
C VAL A 129 -12.40 13.05 0.91
N LEU A 130 -13.00 12.55 -0.18
CA LEU A 130 -12.27 11.89 -1.27
C LEU A 130 -11.24 12.81 -1.94
N MET A 131 -11.51 14.11 -2.05
CA MET A 131 -10.52 15.06 -2.60
C MET A 131 -9.32 15.22 -1.66
N ARG A 132 -9.55 15.31 -0.36
CA ARG A 132 -8.46 15.34 0.64
C ARG A 132 -7.65 14.04 0.66
N ILE A 133 -8.33 12.90 0.59
CA ILE A 133 -7.71 11.57 0.47
C ILE A 133 -6.84 11.52 -0.79
N LYS A 134 -7.34 11.98 -1.94
CA LYS A 134 -6.59 12.03 -3.20
C LYS A 134 -5.30 12.83 -3.06
N ASP A 135 -5.32 13.95 -2.33
CA ASP A 135 -4.12 14.75 -2.09
C ASP A 135 -3.14 14.02 -1.17
N GLY A 136 -3.60 13.40 -0.08
CA GLY A 136 -2.77 12.58 0.81
C GLY A 136 -2.13 11.36 0.10
N ILE A 137 -2.88 10.68 -0.77
CA ILE A 137 -2.35 9.59 -1.61
C ILE A 137 -1.28 10.10 -2.57
N SER A 138 -1.50 11.27 -3.18
CA SER A 138 -0.53 11.87 -4.11
C SER A 138 0.76 12.26 -3.41
N GLU A 139 0.67 12.83 -2.20
CA GLU A 139 1.83 13.13 -1.35
C GLU A 139 2.64 11.87 -1.03
N ILE A 140 1.97 10.81 -0.56
CA ILE A 140 2.62 9.53 -0.26
C ILE A 140 3.23 8.93 -1.51
N TYR A 141 2.53 8.92 -2.65
CA TYR A 141 3.04 8.41 -3.93
C TYR A 141 4.37 9.08 -4.32
N HIS A 142 4.43 10.41 -4.24
CA HIS A 142 5.64 11.15 -4.58
C HIS A 142 6.80 10.88 -3.60
N ALA A 143 6.49 10.72 -2.32
CA ALA A 143 7.47 10.36 -1.30
C ALA A 143 7.93 8.88 -1.43
N TRP A 144 7.06 7.99 -1.90
CA TRP A 144 7.27 6.54 -1.96
C TRP A 144 8.50 6.16 -2.77
N GLY A 145 8.62 6.69 -3.99
CA GLY A 145 9.74 6.41 -4.90
C GLY A 145 11.10 6.89 -4.38
N THR A 146 11.13 7.76 -3.37
CA THR A 146 12.36 8.28 -2.75
C THR A 146 12.61 7.71 -1.36
N GLY A 147 11.73 6.83 -0.87
CA GLY A 147 11.82 6.28 0.50
C GLY A 147 11.52 7.31 1.60
N ASN A 148 10.99 8.48 1.26
CA ASN A 148 10.77 9.60 2.18
C ASN A 148 9.37 9.61 2.81
N VAL A 149 8.65 8.49 2.75
CA VAL A 149 7.32 8.37 3.36
C VAL A 149 7.49 8.37 4.88
N THR A 150 6.82 9.33 5.52
CA THR A 150 6.83 9.47 6.98
C THR A 150 5.61 8.82 7.61
N GLU A 151 5.71 8.54 8.91
CA GLU A 151 4.55 8.08 9.68
C GLU A 151 3.42 9.13 9.67
N ASP A 152 3.74 10.41 9.85
CA ASP A 152 2.77 11.51 9.82
C ASP A 152 1.94 11.54 8.54
N MET A 153 2.55 11.33 7.36
CA MET A 153 1.83 11.26 6.09
C MET A 153 0.79 10.14 6.09
N THR A 154 1.20 8.95 6.54
CA THR A 154 0.33 7.76 6.57
C THR A 154 -0.74 7.83 7.65
N SER A 155 -0.43 8.43 8.81
CA SER A 155 -1.38 8.71 9.89
C SER A 155 -2.42 9.74 9.46
N ASN A 156 -2.02 10.78 8.74
CA ASN A 156 -2.94 11.75 8.17
C ASN A 156 -3.89 11.09 7.15
N LEU A 157 -3.36 10.26 6.25
CA LEU A 157 -4.20 9.50 5.31
C LEU A 157 -5.18 8.58 6.06
N LEU A 158 -4.71 7.85 7.07
CA LEU A 158 -5.57 7.00 7.90
C LEU A 158 -6.73 7.80 8.50
N ASN A 159 -6.43 8.93 9.15
CA ASN A 159 -7.46 9.79 9.75
C ASN A 159 -8.49 10.25 8.70
N LEU A 160 -8.04 10.68 7.51
CA LEU A 160 -8.95 11.06 6.42
C LEU A 160 -9.86 9.92 5.99
N THR A 161 -9.35 8.68 5.93
CA THR A 161 -10.18 7.52 5.56
C THR A 161 -11.20 7.12 6.62
N GLN A 162 -10.99 7.50 7.89
CA GLN A 162 -11.95 7.29 8.97
C GLN A 162 -13.11 8.30 8.92
N GLU A 163 -12.96 9.40 8.18
CA GLU A 163 -14.03 10.39 7.98
C GLU A 163 -15.04 9.95 6.91
N LEU A 164 -14.76 8.90 6.14
CA LEU A 164 -15.69 8.36 5.15
C LEU A 164 -16.92 7.78 5.84
N SER A 165 -18.10 8.12 5.31
CA SER A 165 -19.37 7.55 5.76
C SER A 165 -19.87 6.48 4.79
N TRP A 166 -20.34 5.36 5.33
CA TRP A 166 -20.95 4.24 4.61
C TRP A 166 -21.92 3.45 5.50
#